data_AF-A0A817LUF5-F1
#
_entry.id   AF-A0A817LUF5-F1
#
_cell.length_a   1.000
_cell.length_b   1.000
_cell.length_c   1.000
_cell.angle_alpha   90.00
_cell.angle_beta   90.00
_cell.angle_gamma   90.00
#
_symmetry.space_group_name_H-M   'P 1'
#
loop_
_entity.id
_entity.type
_entity.pdbx_description
1 polymer ?
#
loop_
_entity_poly.entity_id
_entity_poly.type
_entity_poly.pdbx_seq_one_letter_code
_entity_poly.pdbx_strand_id
1 'polypeptide(L)'
;MISEVQYGGRVTDDVDKHLLKTYVKSWFHGEILEPAFEFEDKPSRISGMTRIEDVFDYIDTIPNDDSEKAFRLSRLANDGYQEGTTRKVLHIILSIQPKEAPGGTGETREVVTCRLVIETLEK
;
A
#
# COMPACT_ATOMS: atom_id res chain seq x y z
N MET A 1 -0.65 -18.19 -18.81
CA MET A 1 -0.23 -17.18 -19.82
C MET A 1 0.01 -15.80 -19.20
N ILE A 2 -0.99 -15.18 -18.57
CA ILE A 2 -0.86 -13.83 -17.98
C ILE A 2 0.14 -13.81 -16.81
N SER A 3 -0.06 -14.66 -15.79
CA SER A 3 0.80 -14.69 -14.59
C SER A 3 2.25 -15.10 -14.88
N GLU A 4 2.49 -16.11 -15.72
CA GLU A 4 3.83 -16.68 -15.91
C GLU A 4 4.60 -16.06 -17.07
N VAL A 5 3.94 -15.76 -18.20
CA VAL A 5 4.62 -15.33 -19.43
C VAL A 5 4.65 -13.81 -19.55
N GLN A 6 3.51 -13.14 -19.35
CA GLN A 6 3.44 -11.67 -19.51
C GLN A 6 4.03 -10.92 -18.31
N TYR A 7 3.73 -11.37 -17.10
CA TYR A 7 4.15 -10.71 -15.86
C TYR A 7 5.23 -11.49 -15.09
N GLY A 8 5.31 -12.82 -15.26
CA GLY A 8 6.20 -13.68 -14.47
C GLY A 8 7.69 -13.42 -14.67
N GLY A 9 8.11 -12.95 -15.84
CA GLY A 9 9.51 -12.58 -16.09
C GLY A 9 9.98 -11.31 -15.36
N ARG A 10 9.06 -10.52 -14.79
CA ARG A 10 9.37 -9.32 -13.99
C ARG A 10 9.40 -9.61 -12.48
N VAL A 11 8.94 -10.79 -12.07
CA VAL A 11 8.84 -11.19 -10.67
C VAL A 11 9.98 -12.15 -10.37
N THR A 12 10.86 -11.76 -9.45
CA THR A 12 12.04 -12.56 -9.11
C THR A 12 11.76 -13.56 -7.99
N ASP A 13 10.94 -13.18 -7.01
CA ASP A 13 10.62 -14.01 -5.85
C ASP A 13 9.58 -15.09 -6.17
N ASP A 14 9.76 -16.29 -5.63
CA ASP A 14 8.88 -17.44 -5.88
C ASP A 14 7.55 -17.32 -5.14
N VAL A 15 7.53 -16.64 -4.00
CA VAL A 15 6.28 -16.34 -3.27
C VAL A 15 5.43 -15.35 -4.06
N ASP A 16 6.05 -14.30 -4.61
CA ASP A 16 5.35 -13.33 -5.47
C ASP A 16 4.81 -13.97 -6.74
N LYS A 17 5.55 -14.94 -7.34
CA LYS A 17 5.04 -15.72 -8.48
C LYS A 17 3.82 -16.54 -8.09
N HIS A 18 3.81 -17.14 -6.90
CA HIS A 18 2.65 -17.88 -6.40
C HIS A 18 1.45 -16.95 -6.18
N LEU A 19 1.67 -15.80 -5.54
CA LEU A 19 0.66 -14.77 -5.34
C LEU A 19 0.05 -14.32 -6.67
N LEU A 20 0.88 -14.05 -7.68
CA LEU A 20 0.44 -13.63 -8.99
C LEU A 20 -0.44 -14.69 -9.69
N LYS A 21 -0.11 -15.98 -9.54
CA LYS A 21 -0.96 -17.07 -10.05
C LYS A 21 -2.31 -17.10 -9.34
N THR A 22 -2.33 -16.93 -8.03
CA THR A 22 -3.57 -16.90 -7.24
C THR A 22 -4.42 -15.69 -7.59
N TYR A 23 -3.80 -14.52 -7.78
CA TYR A 23 -4.48 -13.31 -8.22
C TYR A 23 -5.12 -13.53 -9.59
N VAL A 24 -4.36 -13.98 -10.58
CA VAL A 24 -4.91 -14.25 -11.92
C VAL A 24 -6.06 -15.27 -11.87
N LYS A 25 -5.98 -16.32 -11.04
CA LYS A 25 -7.10 -17.27 -10.88
C LYS A 25 -8.33 -16.65 -10.25
N SER A 26 -8.17 -15.75 -9.27
CA SER A 26 -9.29 -15.10 -8.59
C SER A 26 -9.98 -14.03 -9.45
N TRP A 27 -9.26 -13.43 -10.40
CA TRP A 27 -9.78 -12.34 -11.23
C TRP A 27 -10.21 -12.84 -12.61
N PHE A 28 -9.49 -13.79 -13.22
CA PHE A 28 -9.80 -14.31 -14.55
C PHE A 28 -10.49 -15.67 -14.47
N HIS A 29 -11.79 -15.63 -14.21
CA HIS A 29 -12.69 -16.79 -14.12
C HIS A 29 -14.03 -16.43 -14.75
N GLY A 30 -14.79 -17.42 -15.24
CA GLY A 30 -16.01 -17.16 -16.00
C GLY A 30 -17.08 -16.37 -15.23
N GLU A 31 -17.11 -16.50 -13.91
CA GLU A 31 -18.08 -15.83 -13.03
C GLU A 31 -17.95 -14.31 -13.06
N ILE A 32 -16.80 -13.74 -13.45
CA ILE A 32 -16.62 -12.28 -13.60
C ILE A 32 -17.52 -11.67 -14.69
N LEU A 33 -18.00 -12.50 -15.62
CA LEU A 33 -18.88 -12.06 -16.72
C LEU A 33 -20.36 -12.12 -16.34
N GLU A 34 -20.68 -12.73 -15.19
CA GLU A 34 -22.06 -12.84 -14.71
C GLU A 34 -22.55 -11.48 -14.18
N PRO A 35 -23.81 -11.10 -14.46
CA PRO A 35 -24.38 -9.83 -14.01
C PRO A 35 -24.54 -9.69 -12.49
N ALA A 36 -24.43 -10.80 -11.76
CA ALA A 36 -24.48 -10.84 -10.31
C ALA A 36 -23.09 -10.78 -9.65
N PHE A 37 -22.01 -10.62 -10.43
CA PHE A 37 -20.66 -10.58 -9.89
C PHE A 37 -20.38 -9.29 -9.13
N GLU A 38 -19.79 -9.39 -7.94
CA GLU A 38 -19.43 -8.25 -7.07
C GLU A 38 -17.94 -8.31 -6.70
N PHE A 39 -17.20 -7.21 -6.92
CA PHE A 39 -15.78 -7.13 -6.50
C PHE A 39 -15.62 -6.82 -5.02
N GLU A 40 -16.52 -6.01 -4.45
CA GLU A 40 -16.34 -5.44 -3.12
C GLU A 40 -17.67 -5.09 -2.46
N ASP A 41 -18.50 -6.11 -2.19
CA ASP A 41 -19.83 -5.97 -1.59
C ASP A 41 -20.73 -4.94 -2.33
N LYS A 42 -20.40 -4.69 -3.61
CA LYS A 42 -21.04 -3.74 -4.51
C LYS A 42 -21.21 -4.40 -5.88
N PRO A 43 -22.37 -4.24 -6.52
CA PRO A 43 -22.62 -4.81 -7.83
C PRO A 43 -21.69 -4.18 -8.87
N SER A 44 -20.87 -5.02 -9.49
CA SER A 44 -20.01 -4.63 -10.59
C SER A 44 -20.85 -4.53 -11.85
N ARG A 45 -20.88 -3.38 -12.53
CA ARG A 45 -21.63 -3.23 -13.78
C ARG A 45 -20.89 -3.75 -15.01
N ILE A 46 -19.95 -4.67 -14.84
CA ILE A 46 -19.04 -5.09 -15.93
C ILE A 46 -19.79 -5.86 -17.02
N SER A 47 -20.83 -6.62 -16.67
CA SER A 47 -21.63 -7.35 -17.67
C SER A 47 -22.51 -6.40 -18.49
N GLY A 48 -22.34 -6.39 -19.81
CA GLY A 48 -23.28 -5.74 -20.74
C GLY A 48 -22.84 -4.38 -21.29
N MET A 49 -21.69 -3.84 -20.86
CA MET A 49 -21.09 -2.68 -21.51
C MET A 49 -20.48 -3.11 -22.85
N THR A 50 -20.99 -2.55 -23.95
CA THR A 50 -20.51 -2.85 -25.31
C THR A 50 -19.81 -1.68 -25.95
N ARG A 51 -20.10 -0.45 -25.48
CA ARG A 51 -19.44 0.78 -25.95
C ARG A 51 -18.40 1.22 -24.94
N ILE A 52 -17.32 1.80 -25.47
CA ILE A 52 -16.23 2.36 -24.66
C ILE A 52 -16.73 3.54 -23.80
N GLU A 53 -17.66 4.33 -24.32
CA GLU A 53 -18.27 5.46 -23.60
C GLU A 53 -18.95 5.01 -22.31
N ASP A 54 -19.73 3.92 -22.35
CA ASP A 54 -20.41 3.36 -21.17
C ASP A 54 -19.42 2.93 -20.08
N VAL A 55 -18.22 2.49 -20.48
CA VAL A 55 -17.14 2.10 -19.56
C VAL A 55 -16.54 3.33 -18.88
N PHE A 56 -16.27 4.41 -19.63
CA PHE A 56 -15.75 5.64 -19.06
C PHE A 56 -16.74 6.30 -18.10
N ASP A 57 -18.01 6.38 -18.50
CA ASP A 57 -19.09 6.90 -17.65
C ASP A 57 -19.18 6.11 -16.34
N TYR A 58 -18.99 4.79 -16.38
CA TYR A 58 -18.97 3.95 -15.18
C TYR A 58 -17.72 4.18 -14.32
N ILE A 59 -16.53 4.28 -14.92
CA ILE A 59 -15.30 4.58 -14.19
C ILE A 59 -15.42 5.91 -13.43
N ASP A 60 -16.04 6.92 -14.03
CA ASP A 60 -16.26 8.22 -13.41
C ASP A 60 -17.24 8.16 -12.21
N THR A 61 -18.05 7.10 -12.09
CA THR A 61 -18.87 6.87 -10.89
C THR A 61 -18.11 6.24 -9.72
N ILE A 62 -16.93 5.67 -9.97
CA ILE A 62 -16.13 4.99 -8.95
C ILE A 62 -15.35 6.05 -8.14
N PRO A 63 -15.33 5.96 -6.79
CA PRO A 63 -14.51 6.83 -5.98
C PRO A 63 -13.01 6.73 -6.34
N ASN A 64 -12.29 7.84 -6.27
CA ASN A 64 -10.82 7.84 -6.47
C ASN A 64 -10.05 7.17 -5.33
N ASP A 65 -10.69 6.95 -4.18
CA ASP A 65 -10.10 6.28 -3.03
C ASP A 65 -10.56 4.83 -3.01
N ASP A 66 -9.61 3.94 -3.27
CA ASP A 66 -9.85 2.49 -3.29
C ASP A 66 -9.89 1.95 -1.86
N SER A 67 -10.81 1.02 -1.61
CA SER A 67 -10.81 0.31 -0.34
C SER A 67 -9.68 -0.72 -0.26
N GLU A 68 -9.32 -1.09 0.96
CA GLU A 68 -8.39 -2.21 1.22
C GLU A 68 -8.95 -3.55 0.70
N LYS A 69 -10.28 -3.71 0.72
CA LYS A 69 -10.98 -4.92 0.30
C LYS A 69 -10.86 -5.14 -1.20
N ALA A 70 -10.85 -4.07 -2.00
CA ALA A 70 -10.64 -4.15 -3.45
C ALA A 70 -9.32 -4.87 -3.80
N PHE A 71 -8.28 -4.67 -2.97
CA PHE A 71 -6.99 -5.36 -3.12
C PHE A 71 -6.89 -6.67 -2.32
N ARG A 72 -7.96 -7.10 -1.66
CA ARG A 72 -7.99 -8.25 -0.72
C ARG A 72 -6.97 -8.10 0.42
N LEU A 73 -6.70 -6.87 0.84
CA LEU A 73 -5.81 -6.57 1.94
C LEU A 73 -6.59 -6.46 3.26
N SER A 74 -5.89 -6.73 4.36
CA SER A 74 -6.40 -6.47 5.70
C SER A 74 -6.18 -5.00 6.07
N ARG A 75 -7.05 -4.46 6.93
CA ARG A 75 -6.91 -3.12 7.53
C ARG A 75 -5.55 -2.84 8.15
N LEU A 76 -4.92 -3.89 8.68
CA LEU A 76 -3.58 -3.79 9.25
C LEU A 76 -2.53 -3.31 8.21
N ALA A 77 -2.72 -3.61 6.92
CA ALA A 77 -1.80 -3.17 5.88
C ALA A 77 -1.84 -1.65 5.68
N ASN A 78 -3.04 -1.05 5.72
CA ASN A 78 -3.22 0.39 5.60
C ASN A 78 -2.74 1.12 6.86
N ASP A 79 -3.07 0.60 8.04
CA ASP A 79 -2.57 1.15 9.31
C ASP A 79 -1.03 1.18 9.32
N GLY A 80 -0.39 0.09 8.88
CA GLY A 80 1.07 0.02 8.75
C GLY A 80 1.64 0.99 7.70
N TYR A 81 0.96 1.19 6.58
CA TYR A 81 1.35 2.18 5.57
C TYR A 81 1.25 3.62 6.11
N GLN A 82 0.17 3.95 6.81
CA GLN A 82 -0.04 5.27 7.40
C GLN A 82 0.98 5.56 8.51
N GLU A 83 1.25 4.58 9.36
CA GLU A 83 2.28 4.67 10.40
C GLU A 83 3.67 4.88 9.79
N GLY A 84 4.02 4.09 8.77
CA GLY A 84 5.29 4.20 8.06
C GLY A 84 5.46 5.56 7.37
N THR A 85 4.40 6.07 6.74
CA THR A 85 4.41 7.38 6.08
C THR A 85 4.54 8.51 7.10
N THR A 86 3.78 8.45 8.19
CA THR A 86 3.85 9.43 9.30
C THR A 86 5.26 9.47 9.90
N ARG A 87 5.87 8.30 10.13
CA ARG A 87 7.25 8.19 10.63
C ARG A 87 8.25 8.83 9.65
N LYS A 88 8.10 8.60 8.34
CA LYS A 88 8.94 9.25 7.32
C LYS A 88 8.80 10.78 7.35
N VAL A 89 7.57 11.28 7.44
CA VAL A 89 7.30 12.73 7.54
C VAL A 89 7.95 13.32 8.78
N LEU A 90 7.79 12.69 9.95
CA LEU A 90 8.44 13.14 11.19
C LEU A 90 9.96 13.10 11.09
N HIS A 91 10.53 12.08 10.45
CA HIS A 91 11.96 12.00 10.23
C HIS A 91 12.48 13.14 9.35
N ILE A 92 11.73 13.51 8.30
CA ILE A 92 12.05 14.66 7.44
C ILE A 92 11.94 15.97 8.22
N ILE A 93 10.92 16.13 9.07
CA ILE A 93 10.79 17.32 9.92
C ILE A 93 12.01 17.46 10.84
N LEU A 94 12.39 16.38 11.51
CA LEU A 94 13.57 16.36 12.39
C LEU A 94 14.89 16.57 11.63
N SER A 95 14.99 16.12 10.39
CA SER A 95 16.23 16.29 9.60
C SER A 95 16.43 17.72 9.10
N ILE A 96 15.34 18.47 8.90
CA ILE A 96 15.36 19.89 8.49
C ILE A 96 15.51 20.82 9.69
N GLN A 97 15.32 20.34 10.93
CA GLN A 97 15.49 21.17 12.12
C GLN A 97 16.88 21.82 12.19
N PRO A 98 16.97 23.14 12.43
CA PRO A 98 18.25 23.81 12.60
C PRO A 98 18.99 23.24 13.79
N LYS A 99 20.22 22.79 13.56
CA LYS A 99 21.08 22.18 14.60
C LYS A 99 21.54 23.20 15.66
N GLU A 100 21.51 24.48 15.32
CA GLU A 100 21.87 25.59 16.19
C GLU A 100 20.66 26.52 16.34
N ALA A 101 19.72 26.15 17.21
CA ALA A 101 18.76 27.10 17.76
C ALA A 101 19.36 27.70 19.04
N PRO A 102 19.58 29.02 19.15
CA PRO A 102 20.32 29.63 20.26
C PRO A 102 19.52 29.70 21.58
N GLY A 103 18.60 28.77 21.85
CA GLY A 103 17.66 28.88 22.97
C GLY A 103 17.03 27.59 23.49
N GLY A 104 17.62 26.41 23.24
CA GLY A 104 17.11 25.15 23.79
C GLY A 104 17.71 24.83 25.15
N THR A 105 16.98 25.05 26.26
CA THR A 105 17.36 24.64 27.62
C THR A 105 17.16 23.13 27.87
N GLY A 106 17.52 22.29 26.90
CA GLY A 106 17.38 20.83 26.95
C GLY A 106 18.69 20.15 26.57
N GLU A 107 18.90 18.91 27.03
CA GLU A 107 20.07 18.11 26.63
C GLU A 107 20.15 18.03 25.10
N THR A 108 21.32 18.34 24.54
CA THR A 108 21.55 18.18 23.10
C THR A 108 21.45 16.70 22.75
N ARG A 109 21.05 16.41 21.50
CA ARG A 109 20.86 15.04 21.01
C ARG A 109 22.11 14.19 21.25
N GLU A 110 23.28 14.81 21.15
CA GLU A 110 24.62 14.24 21.35
C GLU A 110 24.85 13.84 22.82
N VAL A 111 24.39 14.64 23.78
CA VAL A 111 24.48 14.32 25.22
C VAL A 111 23.57 13.14 25.56
N VAL A 112 22.36 13.09 25.00
CA VAL A 112 21.43 11.97 25.18
C VAL A 112 21.99 10.68 24.57
N THR A 113 22.60 10.76 23.38
CA THR A 113 23.23 9.58 22.75
C THR A 113 24.44 9.09 23.53
N CYS A 114 25.32 9.99 24.00
CA CYS A 114 26.43 9.61 24.86
C CYS A 114 25.97 8.93 26.15
N ARG A 115 24.93 9.46 26.81
CA ARG A 115 24.37 8.84 28.02
C ARG A 115 23.83 7.43 27.75
N LEU A 116 23.04 7.26 26.70
CA LEU A 116 22.51 5.94 26.32
C LEU A 116 23.62 4.93 26.01
N VAL A 117 24.68 5.36 25.30
CA VAL A 117 25.81 4.48 24.99
C VAL A 117 26.54 4.04 26.27
N ILE A 118 26.78 4.97 27.20
CA ILE A 118 27.39 4.66 28.50
C ILE A 118 26.49 3.68 29.28
N GLU A 119 25.19 3.93 29.34
CA GLU A 119 24.23 3.07 30.06
C GLU A 119 24.11 1.66 29.44
N THR A 120 24.32 1.51 28.13
CA THR A 120 24.41 0.19 27.47
C THR A 120 25.74 -0.52 27.66
N LEU A 121 26.83 0.21 27.94
CA LEU A 121 28.15 -0.36 28.21
C LEU A 121 28.32 -0.81 29.66
N GLU A 122 27.53 -0.24 30.57
CA GLU A 122 27.53 -0.59 32.00
C GLU A 122 26.61 -1.79 32.34
N LYS A 123 25.89 -2.36 31.35
CA LYS A 123 25.12 -3.61 31.45
C LYS A 123 25.87 -4.78 30.82
#